data_AF-A0A2T2WL49-F1
#
_entry.id   AF-A0A2T2WL49-F1
#
_cell.length_a   1.000
_cell.length_b   1.000
_cell.length_c   1.000
_cell.angle_alpha   90.00
_cell.angle_beta   90.00
_cell.angle_gamma   90.00
#
_symmetry.space_group_name_H-M   'P 1'
#
loop_
_entity.id
_entity.type
_entity.pdbx_description
1 polymer ?
#
loop_
_entity_poly.entity_id
_entity_poly.type
_entity_poly.pdbx_seq_one_letter_code
_entity_poly.pdbx_strand_id
1 'polypeptide(L)'
;MRNPDNVFHLAIPCRDLDEAFDFYVTKLGCKLARRYADRITLDFFGDQLVVHLSTKIDENPEMYPRHFGITFKHREDWERLLNLARKRELPFFHEPSRRFQDLVEEHWTFLLIDPSNNLLEFKHYLDPQMMY
;
A
#
# COMPACT_ATOMS: atom_id res chain seq x y z
N MET A 1 1.92 -18.39 12.00
CA MET A 1 0.49 -18.78 12.00
C MET A 1 -0.34 -17.58 11.60
N ARG A 2 -0.91 -17.57 10.38
CA ARG A 2 -1.90 -16.56 9.97
C ARG A 2 -3.27 -17.05 10.42
N ASN A 3 -3.93 -16.29 11.30
CA ASN A 3 -5.34 -16.50 11.64
C ASN A 3 -6.15 -15.42 10.89
N PRO A 4 -7.15 -15.77 10.04
CA PRO A 4 -7.97 -14.79 9.33
C PRO A 4 -8.83 -13.90 10.24
N ASP A 5 -9.07 -14.29 11.50
CA ASP A 5 -9.79 -13.46 12.49
C ASP A 5 -8.90 -12.33 13.05
N ASN A 6 -7.59 -12.43 12.88
CA ASN A 6 -6.64 -11.39 13.25
C ASN A 6 -6.38 -10.47 12.05
N VAL A 7 -6.05 -9.21 12.33
CA VAL A 7 -5.61 -8.25 11.32
C VAL A 7 -4.19 -7.79 11.62
N PHE A 8 -3.39 -7.57 10.59
CA PHE A 8 -2.16 -6.81 10.73
C PHE A 8 -2.51 -5.35 11.01
N HIS A 9 -1.62 -4.62 11.69
CA HIS A 9 -1.77 -3.18 11.82
C HIS A 9 -0.43 -2.46 11.60
N LEU A 10 -0.48 -1.32 10.92
CA LEU A 10 0.67 -0.48 10.63
C LEU A 10 0.37 0.98 10.96
N ALA A 11 1.33 1.68 11.57
CA ALA A 11 1.28 3.11 11.79
C ALA A 11 2.26 3.83 10.87
N ILE A 12 1.79 4.85 10.15
CA ILE A 12 2.59 5.67 9.22
C ILE A 12 2.33 7.16 9.45
N PRO A 13 3.27 8.06 9.11
CA PRO A 13 3.06 9.50 9.22
C PRO A 13 2.23 10.05 8.05
N CYS A 14 1.50 11.13 8.29
CA CYS A 14 1.02 12.04 7.25
C CYS A 14 1.24 13.50 7.64
N ARG A 15 1.43 14.37 6.65
CA ARG A 15 1.50 15.83 6.85
C ARG A 15 0.13 16.47 7.07
N ASP A 16 -0.91 15.84 6.52
CA ASP A 16 -2.28 16.34 6.53
C ASP A 16 -3.27 15.18 6.49
N LEU A 17 -4.29 15.21 7.35
CA LEU A 17 -5.27 14.12 7.49
C LEU A 17 -6.30 14.10 6.36
N ASP A 18 -6.60 15.24 5.75
CA ASP A 18 -7.53 15.33 4.62
C ASP A 18 -6.87 14.90 3.31
N GLU A 19 -5.59 15.24 3.09
CA GLU A 19 -4.81 14.68 1.99
C GLU A 19 -4.67 13.16 2.11
N ALA A 20 -4.39 12.65 3.31
CA ALA A 20 -4.36 11.21 3.55
C ALA A 20 -5.72 10.56 3.31
N PHE A 21 -6.81 11.18 3.78
CA PHE A 21 -8.16 10.69 3.52
C PHE A 21 -8.47 10.64 2.01
N ASP A 22 -8.16 11.68 1.25
CA ASP A 22 -8.37 11.70 -0.19
C ASP A 22 -7.58 10.59 -0.91
N PHE A 23 -6.30 10.43 -0.57
CA PHE A 23 -5.46 9.40 -1.15
C PHE A 23 -5.97 7.99 -0.82
N TYR A 24 -6.15 7.66 0.47
CA TYR A 24 -6.45 6.29 0.88
C TYR A 24 -7.91 5.92 0.66
N VAL A 25 -8.86 6.81 0.95
CA VAL A 25 -10.29 6.50 0.92
C VAL A 25 -10.87 6.80 -0.44
N THR A 26 -10.77 8.06 -0.90
CA THR A 26 -11.38 8.48 -2.16
C THR A 26 -10.72 7.81 -3.36
N LYS A 27 -9.38 7.84 -3.43
CA LYS A 27 -8.63 7.34 -4.59
C LYS A 27 -8.29 5.86 -4.48
N LEU A 28 -7.61 5.41 -3.42
CA LEU A 28 -7.21 4.00 -3.30
C LEU A 28 -8.39 3.06 -2.97
N GLY A 29 -9.47 3.58 -2.38
CA GLY A 29 -10.69 2.83 -2.11
C GLY A 29 -10.70 2.08 -0.78
N CYS A 30 -9.79 2.41 0.14
CA CYS A 30 -9.84 1.93 1.52
C CYS A 30 -11.09 2.49 2.23
N LYS A 31 -11.49 1.86 3.35
CA LYS A 31 -12.63 2.37 4.14
C LYS A 31 -12.12 3.10 5.36
N LEU A 32 -12.65 4.30 5.61
CA LEU A 32 -12.43 4.98 6.88
C LEU A 32 -13.15 4.23 8.00
N ALA A 33 -12.41 3.88 9.06
CA ALA A 33 -12.99 3.31 10.28
C ALA A 33 -13.25 4.38 11.33
N ARG A 34 -12.23 5.16 11.71
CA ARG A 34 -12.32 6.21 12.74
C ARG A 34 -11.43 7.39 12.38
N ARG A 35 -11.84 8.59 12.83
CA ARG A 35 -11.08 9.83 12.70
C ARG A 35 -10.96 10.51 14.06
N TYR A 36 -9.77 10.98 14.35
CA TYR A 36 -9.41 11.78 15.53
C TYR A 36 -8.70 13.05 15.07
N ALA A 37 -8.40 13.97 16.01
CA ALA A 37 -7.64 15.18 15.70
C ALA A 37 -6.20 14.90 15.22
N ASP A 38 -5.62 13.75 15.61
CA ASP A 38 -4.22 13.42 15.37
C ASP A 38 -4.01 12.21 14.44
N ARG A 39 -5.08 11.53 14.01
CA ARG A 39 -4.99 10.34 13.14
C ARG A 39 -6.29 9.95 12.48
N ILE A 40 -6.18 9.20 11.38
CA ILE A 40 -7.26 8.39 10.82
C ILE A 40 -6.88 6.91 10.88
N THR A 41 -7.89 6.05 11.08
CA THR A 41 -7.72 4.59 11.03
C THR A 41 -8.54 4.05 9.88
N LEU A 42 -7.95 3.16 9.11
CA LEU A 42 -8.47 2.67 7.83
C LEU A 42 -8.52 1.14 7.83
N ASP A 43 -9.57 0.59 7.21
CA ASP A 43 -9.56 -0.77 6.66
C ASP A 43 -8.82 -0.71 5.32
N PHE A 44 -7.57 -1.17 5.37
CA PHE A 44 -6.62 -1.28 4.26
C PHE A 44 -6.58 -2.73 3.80
N PHE A 45 -7.46 -3.09 2.85
CA PHE A 45 -7.56 -4.44 2.28
C PHE A 45 -7.81 -5.55 3.33
N GLY A 46 -8.56 -5.23 4.39
CA GLY A 46 -8.84 -6.15 5.50
C GLY A 46 -7.85 -6.06 6.66
N ASP A 47 -6.71 -5.40 6.48
CA ASP A 47 -5.77 -5.07 7.56
C ASP A 47 -5.98 -3.62 8.04
N GLN A 48 -5.36 -3.23 9.15
CA GLN A 48 -5.51 -1.89 9.73
C GLN A 48 -4.33 -0.99 9.34
N LEU A 49 -4.62 0.15 8.71
CA LEU A 49 -3.64 1.24 8.55
C LEU A 49 -4.03 2.42 9.44
N VAL A 50 -3.11 2.89 10.26
CA VAL A 50 -3.27 4.08 11.10
C VAL A 50 -2.35 5.17 10.57
N VAL A 51 -2.96 6.23 10.06
CA VAL A 51 -2.22 7.36 9.49
C VAL A 51 -2.20 8.49 10.53
N HIS A 52 -1.03 8.80 11.04
CA HIS A 52 -0.81 9.74 12.14
C HIS A 52 -0.35 11.09 11.60
N LEU A 53 -1.02 12.18 12.01
CA LEU A 53 -0.53 13.52 11.77
C LEU A 53 0.86 13.70 12.43
N SER A 54 1.86 14.02 11.63
CA SER A 54 3.27 14.04 12.05
C SER A 54 4.07 15.05 11.23
N THR A 55 5.03 15.70 11.88
CA THR A 55 6.05 16.52 11.21
C THR A 55 7.25 15.69 10.74
N LYS A 56 7.36 14.43 11.16
CA LYS A 56 8.44 13.51 10.78
C LYS A 56 8.04 12.75 9.52
N ILE A 57 8.40 13.31 8.36
CA ILE A 57 8.13 12.77 7.04
C ILE A 57 9.45 12.70 6.28
N ASP A 58 9.60 11.69 5.43
CA ASP A 58 10.76 11.59 4.54
C ASP A 58 10.55 12.51 3.33
N GLU A 59 11.38 13.53 3.19
CA GLU A 59 11.30 14.46 2.06
C GLU A 59 11.91 13.89 0.77
N ASN A 60 12.76 12.85 0.88
CA ASN A 60 13.46 12.23 -0.23
C ASN A 60 13.30 10.70 -0.17
N PRO A 61 12.09 10.18 -0.45
CA PRO A 61 11.80 8.76 -0.30
C PRO A 61 12.68 7.90 -1.21
N GLU A 62 13.35 6.93 -0.62
CA GLU A 62 14.01 5.85 -1.32
C GLU A 62 13.20 4.56 -1.19
N MET A 63 13.30 3.65 -2.18
CA MET A 63 12.58 2.37 -2.17
C MET A 63 12.84 1.56 -0.88
N TYR A 64 14.02 1.73 -0.29
CA TYR A 64 14.46 1.05 0.91
C TYR A 64 14.86 2.06 1.99
N PRO A 65 14.68 1.73 3.28
CA PRO A 65 14.29 0.41 3.81
C PRO A 65 12.80 0.28 4.12
N ARG A 66 11.94 1.23 3.71
CA ARG A 66 10.54 1.29 4.16
C ARG A 66 9.57 1.34 2.98
N HIS A 67 8.73 0.33 2.89
CA HIS A 67 7.49 0.33 2.12
C HIS A 67 6.56 -0.72 2.75
N PHE A 68 5.29 -0.68 2.40
CA PHE A 68 4.30 -1.65 2.85
C PHE A 68 3.27 -1.89 1.76
N GLY A 69 2.40 -2.88 1.91
CA GLY A 69 1.30 -3.08 0.99
C GLY A 69 0.81 -4.51 1.03
N ILE A 70 0.29 -5.01 -0.09
CA ILE A 70 -0.38 -6.31 -0.16
C ILE A 70 0.32 -7.18 -1.21
N THR A 71 0.65 -8.41 -0.81
CA THR A 71 0.97 -9.49 -1.75
C THR A 71 -0.32 -10.26 -2.07
N PHE A 72 -0.82 -10.11 -3.28
CA PHE A 72 -2.02 -10.77 -3.75
C PHE A 72 -1.73 -12.20 -4.21
N LYS A 73 -2.52 -13.14 -3.72
CA LYS A 73 -2.48 -14.54 -4.17
C LYS A 73 -2.96 -14.69 -5.62
N HIS A 74 -3.98 -13.93 -5.99
CA HIS A 74 -4.60 -13.98 -7.31
C HIS A 74 -4.15 -12.78 -8.16
N ARG A 75 -3.70 -13.06 -9.38
CA ARG A 75 -3.22 -12.04 -10.31
C ARG A 75 -4.30 -11.03 -10.67
N GLU A 76 -5.54 -11.50 -10.79
CA GLU A 76 -6.69 -10.69 -11.18
C GLU A 76 -7.01 -9.60 -10.17
N ASP A 77 -6.77 -9.85 -8.87
CA ASP A 77 -6.95 -8.84 -7.82
C ASP A 77 -5.85 -7.78 -7.87
N TRP A 78 -4.61 -8.18 -8.13
CA TRP A 78 -3.49 -7.26 -8.37
C TRP A 78 -3.73 -6.38 -9.61
N GLU A 79 -4.17 -6.97 -10.73
CA GLU A 79 -4.50 -6.25 -11.96
C GLU A 79 -5.68 -5.29 -11.76
N ARG A 80 -6.69 -5.69 -10.97
CA ARG A 80 -7.82 -4.82 -10.63
C ARG A 80 -7.34 -3.58 -9.87
N LEU A 81 -6.45 -3.75 -8.90
CA LEU A 81 -5.89 -2.62 -8.15
C LEU A 81 -5.03 -1.72 -9.05
N LEU A 82 -4.19 -2.31 -9.91
CA LEU A 82 -3.39 -1.54 -10.85
C LEU A 82 -4.26 -0.68 -11.80
N ASN A 83 -5.30 -1.27 -12.36
CA ASN A 83 -6.23 -0.56 -13.25
C ASN A 83 -6.99 0.54 -12.51
N LEU A 84 -7.38 0.32 -11.24
CA LEU A 84 -7.98 1.34 -10.39
C LEU A 84 -7.01 2.49 -10.15
N ALA A 85 -5.76 2.20 -9.82
CA ALA A 85 -4.73 3.20 -9.56
C ALA A 85 -4.48 4.08 -10.79
N ARG A 86 -4.36 3.48 -11.98
CA ARG A 86 -4.23 4.22 -13.25
C ARG A 86 -5.46 5.07 -13.55
N LYS A 87 -6.66 4.49 -13.42
CA LYS A 87 -7.93 5.19 -13.72
C LYS A 87 -8.17 6.38 -12.78
N ARG A 88 -7.72 6.29 -11.53
CA ARG A 88 -7.86 7.34 -10.51
C ARG A 88 -6.61 8.19 -10.37
N GLU A 89 -5.67 8.07 -11.31
CA GLU A 89 -4.45 8.88 -11.40
C GLU A 89 -3.66 8.92 -10.08
N LEU A 90 -3.54 7.76 -9.43
CA LEU A 90 -2.69 7.62 -8.26
C LEU A 90 -1.22 7.79 -8.67
N PRO A 91 -0.40 8.54 -7.90
CA PRO A 91 1.02 8.68 -8.17
C PRO A 91 1.77 7.35 -8.04
N PHE A 92 2.51 6.98 -9.09
CA PHE A 92 3.42 5.84 -9.07
C PHE A 92 4.84 6.30 -8.72
N PHE A 93 5.44 5.67 -7.72
CA PHE A 93 6.88 5.77 -7.48
C PHE A 93 7.65 4.87 -8.45
N HIS A 94 7.14 3.67 -8.68
CA HIS A 94 7.62 2.74 -9.70
C HIS A 94 6.44 2.16 -10.48
N GLU A 95 6.52 2.26 -11.80
CA GLU A 95 5.56 1.66 -12.72
C GLU A 95 5.57 0.12 -12.62
N PRO A 96 4.48 -0.55 -13.06
CA PRO A 96 4.39 -2.00 -13.03
C PRO A 96 5.51 -2.68 -13.81
N SER A 97 6.15 -3.64 -13.16
CA SER A 97 7.26 -4.41 -13.72
C SER A 97 7.31 -5.82 -13.14
N ARG A 98 8.20 -6.64 -13.70
CA ARG A 98 8.56 -7.96 -13.15
C ARG A 98 9.90 -7.83 -12.45
N ARG A 99 10.02 -8.45 -11.28
CA ARG A 99 11.24 -8.48 -10.48
C ARG A 99 11.71 -9.92 -10.33
N PHE A 100 13.03 -10.11 -10.31
CA PHE A 100 13.69 -11.43 -10.27
C PHE A 100 13.23 -12.34 -11.42
N GLN A 101 13.19 -11.79 -12.63
CA GLN A 101 12.74 -12.52 -13.80
C GLN A 101 13.55 -13.81 -14.00
N ASP A 102 12.85 -14.89 -14.36
CA ASP A 102 13.39 -16.22 -14.60
C ASP A 102 13.91 -16.96 -13.34
N LEU A 103 13.69 -16.38 -12.15
CA LEU A 103 13.91 -17.04 -10.85
C LEU A 103 12.58 -17.53 -10.25
N VAL A 104 12.65 -18.42 -9.26
CA VAL A 104 11.43 -18.99 -8.63
C VAL A 104 10.62 -17.92 -7.89
N GLU A 105 11.30 -16.92 -7.35
CA GLU A 105 10.75 -15.76 -6.66
C GLU A 105 10.31 -14.62 -7.59
N GLU A 106 10.17 -14.89 -8.90
CA GLU A 106 9.66 -13.92 -9.86
C GLU A 106 8.26 -13.43 -9.42
N HIS A 107 8.10 -12.11 -9.42
CA HIS A 107 6.84 -11.48 -9.07
C HIS A 107 6.60 -10.19 -9.85
N TRP A 108 5.32 -9.90 -10.06
CA TRP A 108 4.85 -8.60 -10.51
C TRP A 108 4.86 -7.62 -9.33
N THR A 109 5.29 -6.39 -9.57
CA THR A 109 5.31 -5.33 -8.56
C THR A 109 5.01 -3.96 -9.20
N PHE A 110 4.34 -3.09 -8.45
CA PHE A 110 4.31 -1.64 -8.68
C PHE A 110 4.32 -0.93 -7.34
N LEU A 111 4.81 0.31 -7.31
CA LEU A 111 4.83 1.12 -6.10
C LEU A 111 4.04 2.41 -6.30
N LEU A 112 3.11 2.67 -5.39
CA LEU A 112 2.48 3.98 -5.25
C LEU A 112 3.24 4.82 -4.22
N ILE A 113 3.07 6.13 -4.31
CA ILE A 113 3.55 7.09 -3.32
C ILE A 113 2.39 7.96 -2.83
N ASP A 114 2.21 8.02 -1.52
CA ASP A 114 1.19 8.86 -0.90
C ASP A 114 1.64 10.33 -0.77
N PRO A 115 0.76 11.28 -0.38
CA PRO A 115 1.11 12.70 -0.25
C PRO A 115 2.19 12.99 0.80
N SER A 116 2.48 12.04 1.68
CA SER A 116 3.50 12.11 2.74
C SER A 116 4.67 11.18 2.45
N ASN A 117 4.91 10.86 1.18
CA ASN A 117 6.04 10.08 0.68
C ASN A 117 6.15 8.66 1.24
N ASN A 118 5.08 8.11 1.82
CA ASN A 118 5.04 6.70 2.16
C ASN A 118 4.93 5.87 0.87
N LEU A 119 5.76 4.84 0.76
CA LEU A 119 5.79 3.96 -0.39
C LEU A 119 4.91 2.72 -0.18
N LEU A 120 4.03 2.45 -1.13
CA LEU A 120 3.10 1.32 -1.10
C LEU A 120 3.45 0.32 -2.22
N GLU A 121 3.99 -0.84 -1.87
CA GLU A 121 4.32 -1.91 -2.82
C GLU A 121 3.19 -2.96 -2.89
N PHE A 122 2.71 -3.24 -4.09
CA PHE A 122 1.73 -4.29 -4.34
C PHE A 122 2.31 -5.38 -5.22
N LYS A 123 2.24 -6.63 -4.77
CA LYS A 123 2.93 -7.76 -5.40
C LYS A 123 2.00 -8.88 -5.80
N HIS A 124 2.42 -9.66 -6.79
CA HIS A 124 1.89 -10.97 -7.09
C HIS A 124 3.02 -11.90 -7.54
N TYR A 125 3.30 -12.94 -6.75
CA TYR A 125 4.31 -13.95 -7.07
C TYR A 125 3.73 -15.00 -8.03
N LEU A 126 4.54 -15.43 -9.00
CA LEU A 126 4.15 -16.50 -9.92
C LEU A 126 4.05 -17.85 -9.19
N ASP A 127 4.96 -18.11 -8.24
CA ASP A 127 4.84 -19.22 -7.30
C ASP A 127 4.31 -18.72 -5.93
N PRO A 128 3.10 -19.13 -5.51
CA PRO A 128 2.54 -18.74 -4.21
C PRO A 128 3.38 -19.14 -2.99
N GLN A 129 4.29 -20.11 -3.12
CA GLN A 129 5.19 -20.50 -2.03
C GLN A 129 6.22 -19.40 -1.72
N MET A 130 6.51 -18.51 -2.67
CA MET A 130 7.49 -17.43 -2.54
C MET A 130 6.91 -16.12 -1.97
N MET A 131 5.66 -16.14 -1.49
CA MET A 131 5.03 -14.98 -0.85
C MET A 131 5.65 -14.61 0.51
N TYR A 132 6.54 -15.45 1.06
CA TYR A 132 7.21 -15.31 2.35
C TYR A 132 8.69 -15.60 2.20
#